data_AF-A0A420Y4R7-F1
#
_entry.id   AF-A0A420Y4R7-F1
#
_cell.length_a   1.000
_cell.length_b   1.000
_cell.length_c   1.000
_cell.angle_alpha   90.00
_cell.angle_beta   90.00
_cell.angle_gamma   90.00
#
_symmetry.space_group_name_H-M   'P 1'
#
loop_
_entity.id
_entity.type
_entity.pdbx_description
1 polymer ?
#
loop_
_entity_poly.entity_id
_entity_poly.type
_entity_poly.pdbx_seq_one_letter_code
_entity_poly.pdbx_strand_id
1 'polypeptide(L)'
;MPVNHAAALLRSRLADDTPIICPGVQDGLSARINLAAGHKALYMTGAGTAIYQLGMPDLGLTTADDMVRNAAMIASLDRSVPVIADADTGFGGPVMVSRTVERYILAGVAGLHIEGQVVTKRCGHLMGKELVDEATFVARIMAADKARTRVGDDIVIIARTDALQSLGFERLSGG
;
A
#
# COMPACT_ATOMS: atom_id res chain seq x y z
N MET A 1 -19.95 2.94 9.34
CA MET A 1 -18.58 3.12 9.88
C MET A 1 -18.25 4.61 9.82
N PRO A 2 -17.35 5.15 10.68
CA PRO A 2 -16.91 6.53 10.54
C PRO A 2 -16.29 6.73 9.14
N VAL A 3 -16.54 7.90 8.54
CA VAL A 3 -16.10 8.22 7.18
C VAL A 3 -14.58 8.40 7.15
N ASN A 4 -13.90 7.70 6.25
CA ASN A 4 -12.46 7.84 6.02
C ASN A 4 -12.17 9.10 5.18
N HIS A 5 -12.19 10.27 5.83
CA HIS A 5 -11.97 11.56 5.16
C HIS A 5 -10.61 11.67 4.48
N ALA A 6 -9.58 10.99 5.00
CA ALA A 6 -8.25 10.98 4.41
C ALA A 6 -8.24 10.29 3.03
N ALA A 7 -8.98 9.20 2.88
CA ALA A 7 -9.15 8.52 1.61
C ALA A 7 -9.91 9.35 0.58
N ALA A 8 -11.02 9.97 0.99
CA ALA A 8 -11.79 10.90 0.14
C ALA A 8 -10.93 12.08 -0.33
N LEU A 9 -10.12 12.65 0.57
CA LEU A 9 -9.18 13.73 0.26
C LEU A 9 -8.11 13.27 -0.74
N LEU A 10 -7.55 12.06 -0.57
CA LEU A 10 -6.57 11.52 -1.50
C LEU A 10 -7.17 11.34 -2.89
N ARG A 11 -8.38 10.77 -3.00
CA ARG A 11 -9.10 10.66 -4.27
C ARG A 11 -9.31 12.00 -4.93
N SER A 12 -9.75 13.00 -4.16
CA SER A 12 -9.98 14.35 -4.69
C SER A 12 -8.69 14.94 -5.24
N ARG A 13 -7.56 14.80 -4.54
CA ARG A 13 -6.27 15.31 -5.03
C ARG A 13 -5.73 14.59 -6.25
N LEU A 14 -6.03 13.29 -6.39
CA LEU A 14 -5.64 12.51 -7.57
C LEU A 14 -6.45 12.87 -8.83
N ALA A 15 -7.57 13.58 -8.68
CA ALA A 15 -8.32 14.11 -9.82
C ALA A 15 -7.67 15.36 -10.41
N ASP A 16 -6.74 15.99 -9.68
CA ASP A 16 -5.96 17.13 -10.13
C ASP A 16 -4.61 16.66 -10.72
N ASP A 17 -4.08 17.36 -11.72
CA ASP A 17 -2.78 17.05 -12.33
C ASP A 17 -1.56 17.44 -11.44
N THR A 18 -1.80 17.77 -10.17
CA THR A 18 -0.73 18.20 -9.26
C THR A 18 -0.08 16.99 -8.58
N PRO A 19 1.26 16.84 -8.66
CA PRO A 19 1.95 15.75 -7.98
C PRO A 19 1.72 15.77 -6.47
N ILE A 20 1.41 14.60 -5.90
CA ILE A 20 1.29 14.42 -4.46
C ILE A 20 2.64 13.98 -3.90
N ILE A 21 3.21 14.81 -3.01
CA ILE A 21 4.49 14.50 -2.35
C ILE A 21 4.23 13.72 -1.06
N CYS A 22 4.66 12.45 -1.05
CA CYS A 22 4.48 11.52 0.06
C CYS A 22 5.86 11.03 0.57
N PRO A 23 6.49 11.70 1.55
CA PRO A 23 7.73 11.19 2.14
C PRO A 23 7.53 9.81 2.78
N GLY A 24 8.54 8.95 2.61
CA GLY A 24 8.58 7.62 3.21
C GLY A 24 8.77 7.67 4.72
N VAL A 25 7.89 7.03 5.45
CA VAL A 25 7.91 6.91 6.92
C VAL A 25 7.78 5.44 7.33
N GLN A 26 8.40 5.08 8.45
CA GLN A 26 8.50 3.69 8.91
C GLN A 26 8.02 3.48 10.34
N ASP A 27 7.90 4.55 11.11
CA ASP A 27 7.52 4.54 12.52
C ASP A 27 6.86 5.87 12.94
N GLY A 28 6.47 5.96 14.21
CA GLY A 28 5.80 7.14 14.74
C GLY A 28 6.70 8.39 14.79
N LEU A 29 8.01 8.22 14.97
CA LEU A 29 8.95 9.33 15.03
C LEU A 29 9.12 9.98 13.66
N SER A 30 9.44 9.18 12.63
CA SER A 30 9.57 9.64 11.25
C SER A 30 8.28 10.27 10.74
N ALA A 31 7.12 9.69 11.07
CA ALA A 31 5.82 10.27 10.75
C ALA A 31 5.61 11.64 11.41
N ARG A 32 5.89 11.79 12.72
CA ARG A 32 5.75 13.07 13.42
C ARG A 32 6.68 14.15 12.88
N ILE A 33 7.91 13.80 12.52
CA ILE A 33 8.85 14.74 11.90
C ILE A 33 8.29 15.26 10.58
N ASN A 34 7.77 14.37 9.72
CA ASN A 34 7.20 14.78 8.44
C ASN A 34 5.90 15.59 8.58
N LEU A 35 5.05 15.25 9.54
CA LEU A 35 3.87 16.06 9.86
C LEU A 35 4.25 17.46 10.36
N ALA A 36 5.24 17.55 11.24
CA ALA A 36 5.74 18.84 11.76
C ALA A 36 6.41 19.69 10.67
N ALA A 37 7.03 19.05 9.66
CA ALA A 37 7.55 19.70 8.47
C ALA A 37 6.45 20.19 7.50
N GLY A 38 5.18 19.89 7.78
CA GLY A 38 4.04 20.38 7.02
C GLY A 38 3.66 19.55 5.79
N HIS A 39 4.22 18.34 5.65
CA HIS A 39 3.86 17.42 4.56
C HIS A 39 2.37 17.09 4.59
N LYS A 40 1.76 17.04 3.39
CA LYS A 40 0.31 16.91 3.23
C LYS A 40 -0.16 15.51 2.90
N ALA A 41 0.75 14.55 2.80
CA ALA A 41 0.51 13.13 2.67
C ALA A 41 1.76 12.40 3.17
N LEU A 42 1.63 11.13 3.54
CA LEU A 42 2.73 10.27 3.97
C LEU A 42 2.70 8.94 3.19
N TYR A 43 3.86 8.31 3.04
CA TYR A 43 3.97 6.95 2.51
C TYR A 43 4.54 6.00 3.57
N MET A 44 3.79 4.99 4.00
CA MET A 44 4.32 3.93 4.85
C MET A 44 5.06 2.89 4.00
N THR A 45 6.36 2.77 4.20
CA THR A 45 7.21 1.79 3.51
C THR A 45 7.09 0.39 4.13
N GLY A 46 6.91 -0.65 3.30
CA GLY A 46 6.97 -2.04 3.73
C GLY A 46 8.36 -2.46 4.19
N ALA A 47 9.40 -2.07 3.45
CA ALA A 47 10.78 -2.33 3.83
C ALA A 47 11.15 -1.69 5.17
N GLY A 48 10.75 -0.43 5.40
CA GLY A 48 10.98 0.23 6.68
C GLY A 48 10.21 -0.45 7.81
N THR A 49 9.00 -0.95 7.54
CA THR A 49 8.23 -1.73 8.52
C THR A 49 8.97 -3.02 8.89
N ALA A 50 9.49 -3.78 7.92
CA ALA A 50 10.28 -4.99 8.18
C ALA A 50 11.52 -4.71 9.04
N ILE A 51 12.26 -3.65 8.70
CA ILE A 51 13.50 -3.29 9.39
C ILE A 51 13.22 -2.84 10.83
N TYR A 52 12.28 -1.91 11.02
CA TYR A 52 12.08 -1.27 12.32
C TYR A 52 11.18 -2.06 13.27
N GLN A 53 10.22 -2.85 12.75
CA GLN A 53 9.34 -3.66 13.59
C GLN A 53 9.94 -5.04 13.89
N LEU A 54 10.65 -5.64 12.93
CA LEU A 54 11.13 -7.03 13.04
C LEU A 54 12.65 -7.15 13.11
N GLY A 55 13.42 -6.10 12.80
CA GLY A 55 14.88 -6.20 12.66
C GLY A 55 15.30 -7.03 11.44
N MET A 56 14.42 -7.15 10.44
CA MET A 56 14.55 -8.10 9.32
C MET A 56 14.61 -7.38 7.96
N PRO A 57 15.22 -8.01 6.94
CA PRO A 57 15.22 -7.47 5.58
C PRO A 57 13.84 -7.58 4.90
N ASP A 58 13.63 -6.78 3.86
CA ASP A 58 12.41 -6.79 3.05
C ASP A 58 12.35 -7.97 2.07
N LEU A 59 12.02 -9.14 2.63
CA LEU A 59 11.91 -10.42 1.93
C LEU A 59 10.55 -11.10 2.15
N GLY A 60 9.49 -10.30 2.33
CA GLY A 60 8.14 -10.82 2.55
C GLY A 60 7.95 -11.48 3.92
N LEU A 61 8.77 -11.11 4.91
CA LEU A 61 8.71 -11.63 6.28
C LEU A 61 7.63 -10.94 7.12
N THR A 62 7.22 -9.73 6.72
CA THR A 62 6.12 -8.99 7.33
C THR A 62 4.80 -9.70 7.10
N THR A 63 3.99 -9.81 8.16
CA THR A 63 2.63 -10.32 8.04
C THR A 63 1.64 -9.18 7.80
N ALA A 64 0.41 -9.53 7.39
CA ALA A 64 -0.69 -8.57 7.34
C ALA A 64 -0.91 -7.86 8.69
N ASP A 65 -0.68 -8.56 9.81
CA ASP A 65 -0.85 -7.98 11.14
C ASP A 65 0.20 -6.92 11.44
N ASP A 66 1.45 -7.15 11.04
CA ASP A 66 2.54 -6.18 11.23
C ASP A 66 2.30 -4.91 10.42
N MET A 67 1.90 -5.09 9.17
CA MET A 67 1.65 -4.00 8.23
C MET A 67 0.42 -3.18 8.63
N VAL A 68 -0.69 -3.84 8.97
CA VAL A 68 -1.90 -3.15 9.47
C VAL A 68 -1.62 -2.40 10.77
N ARG A 69 -0.88 -3.01 11.71
CA ARG A 69 -0.59 -2.38 13.01
C ARG A 69 0.22 -1.10 12.83
N ASN A 70 1.25 -1.13 11.98
CA ASN A 70 2.07 0.06 11.71
C ASN A 70 1.26 1.13 10.96
N ALA A 71 0.51 0.74 9.94
CA ALA A 71 -0.32 1.65 9.15
C ALA A 71 -1.38 2.35 10.01
N ALA A 72 -2.06 1.60 10.90
CA ALA A 72 -3.05 2.14 11.82
C ALA A 72 -2.44 3.16 12.79
N MET A 73 -1.25 2.86 13.33
CA MET A 73 -0.54 3.80 14.18
C MET A 73 -0.22 5.10 13.42
N ILE A 74 0.40 5.02 12.24
CA ILE A 74 0.80 6.19 11.45
C ILE A 74 -0.42 7.03 11.03
N ALA A 75 -1.46 6.40 10.49
CA ALA A 75 -2.68 7.08 10.06
C ALA A 75 -3.45 7.72 11.22
N SER A 76 -3.33 7.17 12.44
CA SER A 76 -3.97 7.74 13.62
C SER A 76 -3.29 9.01 14.16
N LEU A 77 -2.04 9.30 13.77
CA LEU A 77 -1.30 10.47 14.26
C LEU A 77 -1.92 11.79 13.80
N ASP A 78 -2.45 11.81 12.58
CA ASP A 78 -3.26 12.90 12.03
C ASP A 78 -4.23 12.35 10.98
N ARG A 79 -5.52 12.21 11.36
CA ARG A 79 -6.57 11.68 10.47
C ARG A 79 -6.96 12.60 9.32
N SER A 80 -6.43 13.82 9.27
CA SER A 80 -6.63 14.74 8.15
C SER A 80 -5.55 14.62 7.06
N VAL A 81 -4.46 13.90 7.34
CA VAL A 81 -3.34 13.69 6.41
C VAL A 81 -3.42 12.29 5.79
N PRO A 82 -3.57 12.17 4.46
CA PRO A 82 -3.57 10.89 3.77
C PRO A 82 -2.30 10.08 3.99
N VAL A 83 -2.46 8.82 4.37
CA VAL A 83 -1.38 7.83 4.41
C VAL A 83 -1.59 6.83 3.29
N ILE A 84 -0.61 6.73 2.39
CA ILE A 84 -0.51 5.65 1.41
C ILE A 84 0.36 4.56 2.03
N ALA A 85 -0.15 3.34 2.17
CA ALA A 85 0.56 2.26 2.84
C ALA A 85 0.88 1.12 1.89
N ASP A 86 2.10 0.60 2.00
CA ASP A 86 2.47 -0.66 1.38
C ASP A 86 1.59 -1.80 1.89
N ALA A 87 1.15 -2.68 1.00
CA ALA A 87 0.40 -3.89 1.33
C ALA A 87 1.00 -5.14 0.67
N ASP A 88 2.27 -5.07 0.24
CA ASP A 88 2.99 -6.14 -0.43
C ASP A 88 2.12 -6.73 -1.57
N THR A 89 1.85 -8.03 -1.53
CA THR A 89 1.00 -8.74 -2.49
C THR A 89 -0.44 -8.93 -2.01
N GLY A 90 -0.82 -8.29 -0.90
CA GLY A 90 -2.10 -8.50 -0.21
C GLY A 90 -2.14 -9.78 0.65
N PHE A 91 -0.97 -10.33 0.98
CA PHE A 91 -0.76 -11.41 1.97
C PHE A 91 -1.50 -12.72 1.67
N GLY A 92 -1.76 -13.02 0.40
CA GLY A 92 -2.37 -14.27 -0.04
C GLY A 92 -3.16 -14.15 -1.35
N GLY A 93 -4.22 -14.96 -1.45
CA GLY A 93 -5.20 -14.89 -2.54
C GLY A 93 -6.30 -13.83 -2.32
N PRO A 94 -7.33 -13.80 -3.18
CA PRO A 94 -8.41 -12.80 -3.15
C PRO A 94 -9.08 -12.58 -1.78
N VAL A 95 -9.23 -13.64 -0.98
CA VAL A 95 -9.82 -13.57 0.37
C VAL A 95 -8.94 -12.74 1.32
N MET A 96 -7.62 -12.97 1.29
CA MET A 96 -6.67 -12.23 2.12
C MET A 96 -6.52 -10.79 1.67
N VAL A 97 -6.53 -10.54 0.35
CA VAL A 97 -6.56 -9.18 -0.20
C VAL A 97 -7.79 -8.42 0.31
N SER A 98 -8.98 -9.02 0.22
CA SER A 98 -10.22 -8.40 0.69
C SER A 98 -10.14 -8.05 2.18
N ARG A 99 -9.67 -8.99 3.02
CA ARG A 99 -9.48 -8.78 4.46
C ARG A 99 -8.45 -7.68 4.74
N THR A 100 -7.40 -7.58 3.94
CA THR A 100 -6.36 -6.54 4.09
C THR A 100 -6.91 -5.16 3.80
N VAL A 101 -7.67 -5.00 2.69
CA VAL A 101 -8.32 -3.75 2.34
C VAL A 101 -9.30 -3.30 3.43
N GLU A 102 -10.15 -4.20 3.92
CA GLU A 102 -11.08 -3.89 5.01
C GLU A 102 -10.37 -3.42 6.28
N ARG A 103 -9.26 -4.06 6.63
CA ARG A 103 -8.45 -3.67 7.79
C ARG A 103 -7.74 -2.33 7.59
N TYR A 104 -7.28 -2.04 6.38
CA TYR A 104 -6.66 -0.75 6.05
C TYR A 104 -7.69 0.38 6.08
N ILE A 105 -8.91 0.14 5.60
CA ILE A 105 -10.04 1.07 5.73
C ILE A 105 -10.31 1.36 7.22
N LEU A 106 -10.47 0.31 8.04
CA LEU A 106 -10.69 0.46 9.48
C LEU A 106 -9.55 1.20 10.20
N ALA A 107 -8.33 1.04 9.71
CA ALA A 107 -7.14 1.72 10.22
C ALA A 107 -7.08 3.22 9.82
N GLY A 108 -7.94 3.70 8.92
CA GLY A 108 -7.91 5.07 8.41
C GLY A 108 -6.86 5.31 7.33
N VAL A 109 -6.38 4.25 6.67
CA VAL A 109 -5.44 4.36 5.56
C VAL A 109 -6.15 4.98 4.35
N ALA A 110 -5.49 5.92 3.68
CA ALA A 110 -6.08 6.64 2.56
C ALA A 110 -5.89 5.91 1.22
N GLY A 111 -4.79 5.18 1.07
CA GLY A 111 -4.55 4.34 -0.09
C GLY A 111 -3.59 3.20 0.22
N LEU A 112 -3.63 2.14 -0.58
CA LEU A 112 -2.65 1.06 -0.54
C LEU A 112 -2.19 0.68 -1.92
N HIS A 113 -0.97 0.13 -2.02
CA HIS A 113 -0.52 -0.53 -3.23
C HIS A 113 -0.39 -2.04 -3.04
N ILE A 114 -0.78 -2.78 -4.07
CA ILE A 114 -0.69 -4.25 -4.16
C ILE A 114 0.16 -4.58 -5.38
N GLU A 115 1.16 -5.44 -5.21
CA GLU A 115 2.11 -5.79 -6.26
C GLU A 115 1.91 -7.20 -6.88
N GLY A 116 2.42 -7.36 -8.09
CA GLY A 116 2.34 -8.58 -8.91
C GLY A 116 3.36 -9.67 -8.59
N GLN A 117 4.10 -9.58 -7.47
CA GLN A 117 5.04 -10.62 -7.07
C GLN A 117 4.33 -11.86 -6.47
N VAL A 118 5.06 -12.96 -6.35
CA VAL A 118 4.66 -14.10 -5.48
C VAL A 118 4.58 -13.66 -4.02
N VAL A 119 3.86 -14.41 -3.16
CA VAL A 119 3.62 -14.00 -1.76
C VAL A 119 4.93 -13.80 -0.98
N THR A 120 5.94 -14.64 -1.21
CA THR A 120 7.31 -14.47 -0.71
C THR A 120 8.06 -13.42 -1.53
N LYS A 121 7.51 -12.20 -1.55
CA LYS A 121 8.01 -11.09 -2.37
C LYS A 121 9.39 -10.63 -1.95
N ARG A 122 10.09 -9.95 -2.86
CA ARG A 122 11.38 -9.30 -2.59
C ARG A 122 11.24 -7.79 -2.78
N CYS A 123 12.10 -7.03 -2.10
CA CYS A 123 12.22 -5.60 -2.38
C CYS A 123 12.38 -5.33 -3.89
N GLY A 124 11.66 -4.33 -4.39
CA GLY A 124 11.60 -3.97 -5.82
C GLY A 124 12.96 -3.63 -6.45
N HIS A 125 13.96 -3.29 -5.64
CA HIS A 125 15.32 -2.97 -6.06
C HIS A 125 16.28 -4.18 -6.07
N LEU A 126 15.83 -5.35 -5.60
CA LEU A 126 16.64 -6.57 -5.57
C LEU A 126 16.47 -7.39 -6.86
N MET A 127 17.50 -8.16 -7.21
CA MET A 127 17.44 -9.15 -8.28
C MET A 127 16.62 -10.38 -7.85
N GLY A 128 16.15 -11.15 -8.84
CA GLY A 128 15.47 -12.43 -8.61
C GLY A 128 14.02 -12.29 -8.14
N LYS A 129 13.30 -11.25 -8.60
CA LYS A 129 11.87 -11.09 -8.36
C LYS A 129 11.08 -12.10 -9.16
N GLU A 130 10.16 -12.78 -8.50
CA GLU A 130 9.24 -13.74 -9.11
C GLU A 130 7.84 -13.14 -9.16
N LEU A 131 7.20 -13.24 -10.33
CA LEU A 131 5.89 -12.67 -10.57
C LEU A 131 4.85 -13.77 -10.68
N VAL A 132 3.64 -13.46 -10.24
CA VAL A 132 2.47 -14.26 -10.61
C VAL A 132 2.04 -13.95 -12.05
N ASP A 133 1.21 -14.80 -12.63
CA ASP A 133 0.58 -14.48 -13.91
C ASP A 133 -0.38 -13.28 -13.80
N GLU A 134 -0.68 -12.69 -14.96
CA GLU A 134 -1.55 -11.51 -15.06
C GLU A 134 -2.94 -11.76 -14.48
N ALA A 135 -3.53 -12.94 -14.74
CA ALA A 135 -4.85 -13.29 -14.25
C ALA A 135 -4.90 -13.29 -12.71
N THR A 136 -3.84 -13.80 -12.06
CA THR A 136 -3.68 -13.80 -10.61
C THR A 136 -3.53 -12.38 -10.08
N PHE A 137 -2.72 -11.54 -10.72
CA PHE A 137 -2.56 -10.15 -10.31
C PHE A 137 -3.87 -9.36 -10.45
N VAL A 138 -4.55 -9.49 -11.60
CA VAL A 138 -5.88 -8.88 -11.83
C VAL A 138 -6.90 -9.37 -10.80
N ALA A 139 -6.90 -10.67 -10.45
CA ALA A 139 -7.79 -11.20 -9.43
C ALA A 139 -7.57 -10.55 -8.05
N ARG A 140 -6.32 -10.20 -7.70
CA ARG A 140 -6.02 -9.44 -6.46
C ARG A 140 -6.59 -8.03 -6.54
N ILE A 141 -6.34 -7.30 -7.62
CA ILE A 141 -6.84 -5.93 -7.79
C ILE A 141 -8.38 -5.88 -7.79
N MET A 142 -9.03 -6.82 -8.48
CA MET A 142 -10.48 -6.96 -8.47
C MET A 142 -11.03 -7.29 -7.07
N ALA A 143 -10.33 -8.11 -6.29
CA ALA A 143 -10.73 -8.40 -4.92
C ALA A 143 -10.63 -7.16 -4.02
N ALA A 144 -9.57 -6.37 -4.19
CA ALA A 144 -9.38 -5.12 -3.47
C ALA A 144 -10.48 -4.09 -3.80
N ASP A 145 -10.81 -3.92 -5.08
CA ASP A 145 -11.87 -3.01 -5.54
C ASP A 145 -13.26 -3.45 -5.05
N LYS A 146 -13.56 -4.75 -5.10
CA LYS A 146 -14.80 -5.32 -4.55
C LYS A 146 -14.91 -5.12 -3.03
N ALA A 147 -13.82 -5.30 -2.29
CA ALA A 147 -13.80 -5.08 -0.85
C ALA A 147 -14.05 -3.61 -0.51
N ARG A 148 -13.37 -2.67 -1.19
CA ARG A 148 -13.63 -1.23 -1.08
C ARG A 148 -15.11 -0.91 -1.32
N THR A 149 -15.66 -1.38 -2.44
CA THR A 149 -17.05 -1.12 -2.83
C THR A 149 -18.05 -1.70 -1.83
N ARG A 150 -17.79 -2.90 -1.30
CA ARG A 150 -18.63 -3.54 -0.29
C ARG A 150 -18.66 -2.77 1.02
N VAL A 151 -17.53 -2.22 1.45
CA VAL A 151 -17.45 -1.40 2.68
C VAL A 151 -18.03 0.00 2.46
N GLY A 152 -18.00 0.50 1.22
CA GLY A 152 -18.44 1.84 0.87
C GLY A 152 -17.42 2.92 1.28
N ASP A 153 -16.13 2.64 1.08
CA ASP A 153 -15.03 3.55 1.43
C ASP A 153 -14.29 4.10 0.20
N ASP A 154 -13.63 5.23 0.37
CA ASP A 154 -12.86 5.89 -0.68
C ASP A 154 -11.39 5.46 -0.73
N ILE A 155 -10.96 4.41 -0.01
CA ILE A 155 -9.56 3.98 -0.05
C ILE A 155 -9.06 3.80 -1.50
N VAL A 156 -7.91 4.39 -1.81
CA VAL A 156 -7.30 4.32 -3.15
C VAL A 156 -6.58 2.99 -3.31
N ILE A 157 -6.87 2.27 -4.40
CA ILE A 157 -6.21 1.02 -4.74
C ILE A 157 -5.17 1.31 -5.83
N ILE A 158 -3.89 1.12 -5.52
CA ILE A 158 -2.77 1.35 -6.43
C ILE A 158 -2.27 0.00 -6.91
N ALA A 159 -2.31 -0.26 -8.22
CA ALA A 159 -1.75 -1.46 -8.82
C ALA A 159 -0.26 -1.25 -9.11
N ARG A 160 0.61 -2.00 -8.43
CA ARG A 160 2.06 -1.94 -8.64
C ARG A 160 2.53 -3.15 -9.46
N THR A 161 3.39 -2.92 -10.45
CA THR A 161 4.00 -3.99 -11.22
C THR A 161 5.53 -3.91 -11.15
N ASP A 162 6.16 -5.03 -10.81
CA ASP A 162 7.62 -5.19 -10.81
C ASP A 162 8.12 -5.86 -12.11
N ALA A 163 7.24 -6.02 -13.11
CA ALA A 163 7.52 -6.71 -14.37
C ALA A 163 8.54 -6.01 -15.29
N LEU A 164 8.88 -4.75 -15.03
CA LEU A 164 9.84 -4.03 -15.87
C LEU A 164 11.19 -4.75 -15.95
N GLN A 165 11.67 -5.28 -14.83
CA GLN A 165 12.98 -5.93 -14.77
C GLN A 165 12.98 -7.30 -15.46
N SER A 166 11.87 -8.04 -15.38
CA SER A 166 11.80 -9.42 -15.88
C SER A 166 11.24 -9.54 -17.29
N LEU A 167 10.26 -8.70 -17.65
CA LEU A 167 9.51 -8.77 -18.91
C LEU A 167 9.77 -7.59 -19.87
N GLY A 168 10.48 -6.55 -19.42
CA GLY A 168 10.74 -5.36 -20.23
C GLY A 168 9.53 -4.43 -20.40
N PHE A 169 9.77 -3.26 -21.02
CA PHE A 169 8.77 -2.19 -21.15
C PHE A 169 7.65 -2.50 -22.15
N GLU A 170 7.93 -3.25 -23.21
CA GLU A 170 6.94 -3.60 -24.24
C GLU A 170 5.76 -4.38 -23.65
N ARG A 171 6.06 -5.36 -22.80
CA ARG A 171 5.04 -6.17 -22.11
C ARG A 171 4.19 -5.35 -21.12
N LEU A 172 4.73 -4.24 -20.60
CA LEU A 172 4.04 -3.37 -19.64
C LEU A 172 3.09 -2.37 -20.29
N SER A 173 3.39 -1.95 -21.51
CA SER A 173 2.62 -0.93 -22.23
C SER A 173 1.47 -1.50 -23.05
N GLY A 174 1.30 -2.83 -23.06
CA GLY A 174 0.25 -3.51 -23.84
C GLY A 174 0.49 -3.48 -25.34
N GLY A 175 1.76 -3.38 -25.77
CA GLY A 175 2.19 -3.42 -27.17
C GLY A 175 2.19 -4.84 -27.76
#